data_AF-U5D049-F1
#
_entry.id   AF-U5D049-F1
#
_cell.length_a   1.000
_cell.length_b   1.000
_cell.length_c   1.000
_cell.angle_alpha   90.00
_cell.angle_beta   90.00
_cell.angle_gamma   90.00
#
_symmetry.space_group_name_H-M   'P 1'
#
loop_
_entity.id
_entity.type
_entity.pdbx_description
1 polymer ?
#
loop_
_entity_poly.entity_id
_entity_poly.type
_entity_poly.pdbx_seq_one_letter_code
_entity_poly.pdbx_strand_id
1 'polypeptide(L)'
;KDVSGTKKDANFYVRLYDQIVEEVGDKHVVQFIMDNVRACVSVGSKLMDKMKHLVWTPCAAHSIDLMLKEIREIKIVKETLKKA
;
A
#
# COMPACT_ATOMS: atom_id res chain seq x y z
N LYS A 1 -3.43 15.12 12.64
CA LYS A 1 -3.75 16.06 11.54
C LYS A 1 -4.78 15.38 10.63
N ASP A 2 -5.97 15.96 10.44
CA ASP A 2 -6.94 15.45 9.45
C ASP A 2 -6.44 15.80 8.04
N VAL A 3 -6.50 14.84 7.11
CA VAL A 3 -5.93 14.97 5.77
C VAL A 3 -6.91 14.62 4.65
N SER A 4 -8.20 14.54 5.01
CA SER A 4 -9.31 14.16 4.13
C SER A 4 -9.48 15.06 2.88
N GLY A 5 -9.08 16.34 2.93
CA GLY A 5 -9.23 17.30 1.83
C GLY A 5 -8.03 17.50 0.90
N THR A 6 -6.91 16.82 1.12
CA THR A 6 -5.69 17.02 0.32
C THR A 6 -5.67 16.08 -0.88
N LYS A 7 -5.23 16.57 -2.06
CA LYS A 7 -5.02 15.72 -3.23
C LYS A 7 -4.02 14.60 -2.88
N LYS A 8 -4.51 13.36 -2.82
CA LYS A 8 -3.76 12.17 -2.38
C LYS A 8 -2.85 11.65 -3.49
N ASP A 9 -1.88 12.45 -3.90
CA ASP A 9 -0.84 12.04 -4.85
C ASP A 9 0.37 11.41 -4.15
N ALA A 10 1.31 10.87 -4.92
CA ALA A 10 2.49 10.20 -4.37
C ALA A 10 3.34 11.13 -3.48
N ASN A 11 3.44 12.42 -3.82
CA ASN A 11 4.24 13.36 -3.05
C ASN A 11 3.57 13.70 -1.72
N PHE A 12 2.24 13.74 -1.69
CA PHE A 12 1.48 13.85 -0.45
C PHE A 12 1.81 12.71 0.53
N TYR A 13 1.78 11.47 0.05
CA TYR A 13 2.08 10.31 0.90
C TYR A 13 3.53 10.31 1.37
N VAL A 14 4.51 10.62 0.52
CA VAL A 14 5.92 10.72 0.93
C VAL A 14 6.08 11.71 2.08
N ARG A 15 5.50 12.91 1.98
CA ARG A 15 5.55 13.92 3.07
C ARG A 15 4.86 13.45 4.35
N LEU A 16 3.76 12.72 4.23
CA LEU A 16 3.06 12.17 5.39
C LEU A 16 3.92 11.15 6.13
N TYR A 17 4.57 10.24 5.39
CA TYR A 17 5.43 9.24 5.99
C TYR A 17 6.71 9.85 6.56
N ASP A 18 7.26 10.87 5.93
CA ASP A 18 8.36 11.66 6.50
C ASP A 18 8.00 12.24 7.87
N GLN A 19 6.81 12.83 8.00
CA GLN A 19 6.33 13.37 9.28
C GLN A 19 6.15 12.28 10.34
N ILE A 20 5.65 11.10 9.94
CA ILE A 20 5.49 9.97 10.85
C ILE A 20 6.86 9.49 11.34
N VAL A 21 7.86 9.40 10.46
CA VAL A 21 9.22 8.96 10.84
C VAL A 21 9.90 10.01 11.72
N GLU A 22 9.71 11.30 11.46
CA GLU A 22 10.19 12.38 12.34
C GLU A 22 9.55 12.32 13.74
N GLU A 23 8.25 12.04 13.81
CA GLU A 23 7.50 11.96 15.08
C GLU A 23 7.86 10.72 15.90
N VAL A 24 7.96 9.56 15.26
CA VAL A 24 8.28 8.28 15.91
C VAL A 24 9.79 8.13 16.16
N GLY A 25 10.60 8.82 15.36
CA GLY A 25 12.05 8.71 15.33
C GLY A 25 12.51 7.62 14.37
N ASP A 26 13.42 7.99 13.46
CA ASP A 26 14.03 7.17 12.41
C ASP A 26 14.38 5.74 12.86
N LYS A 27 15.04 5.60 14.01
CA LYS A 27 15.51 4.31 14.53
C LYS A 27 14.40 3.36 14.98
N HIS A 28 13.17 3.84 15.15
CA HIS A 28 12.05 3.07 15.67
C HIS A 28 11.08 2.62 14.57
N VAL A 29 11.25 3.12 13.34
CA VAL A 29 10.46 2.68 12.19
C VAL A 29 11.33 1.71 11.40
N VAL A 30 10.78 0.52 11.13
CA VAL A 30 11.49 -0.54 10.38
C VAL A 30 10.81 -0.89 9.07
N GLN A 31 9.48 -0.72 9.01
CA GLN A 31 8.69 -1.17 7.88
C GLN A 31 7.43 -0.33 7.67
N PHE A 32 7.13 -0.05 6.40
CA PHE A 32 5.81 0.41 5.98
C PHE A 32 5.07 -0.68 5.21
N ILE A 33 3.85 -0.98 5.64
CA ILE A 33 2.94 -1.90 4.95
C ILE A 33 1.83 -1.07 4.31
N MET A 34 1.79 -1.04 2.97
CA MET A 34 0.80 -0.24 2.23
C MET A 34 0.06 -1.10 1.21
N ASP A 35 -1.09 -0.62 0.76
CA ASP A 35 -1.84 -1.22 -0.35
C ASP A 35 -0.96 -1.38 -1.62
N ASN A 36 -1.27 -2.35 -2.48
CA ASN A 36 -0.56 -2.65 -3.74
C ASN A 36 -1.08 -1.83 -4.95
N VAL A 37 -1.87 -0.77 -4.73
CA VAL A 37 -2.23 0.16 -5.81
C VAL A 37 -0.95 0.76 -6.42
N ARG A 38 -0.89 0.96 -7.75
CA ARG A 38 0.31 1.48 -8.46
C ARG A 38 0.92 2.74 -7.82
N ALA A 39 0.06 3.62 -7.28
CA ALA A 39 0.49 4.81 -6.56
C ALA A 39 1.34 4.47 -5.32
N CYS A 40 1.00 3.42 -4.58
CA CYS A 40 1.72 2.95 -3.40
C CYS A 40 3.07 2.33 -3.74
N VAL A 41 3.21 1.67 -4.91
CA VAL A 41 4.51 1.17 -5.39
C VAL A 41 5.48 2.35 -5.64
N SER A 42 5.02 3.41 -6.31
CA SER A 42 5.83 4.61 -6.56
C SER A 42 6.22 5.32 -5.25
N VAL A 43 5.29 5.39 -4.29
CA VAL A 43 5.56 5.95 -2.96
C VAL A 43 6.57 5.10 -2.20
N GLY A 44 6.39 3.78 -2.18
CA GLY A 44 7.31 2.84 -1.53
C GLY A 44 8.73 2.97 -2.05
N SER A 45 8.90 3.03 -3.38
CA SER A 45 10.20 3.25 -4.02
C SER A 45 10.85 4.55 -3.55
N LYS A 46 10.12 5.67 -3.58
CA LYS A 46 10.64 6.98 -3.14
C LYS A 46 11.03 7.00 -1.66
N LEU A 47 10.28 6.29 -0.82
CA LEU A 47 10.58 6.18 0.61
C LEU A 47 11.85 5.37 0.85
N MET A 48 12.01 4.24 0.16
CA MET A 48 13.22 3.42 0.25
C MET A 48 14.48 4.16 -0.24
N ASP A 49 14.34 4.98 -1.30
CA ASP A 49 15.45 5.81 -1.79
C ASP A 49 15.87 6.87 -0.76
N LYS A 50 14.89 7.48 -0.07
CA LYS A 50 15.13 8.51 0.93
C LYS A 50 15.62 7.95 2.27
N MET A 51 15.07 6.82 2.69
CA MET A 51 15.25 6.22 4.01
C MET A 51 15.73 4.77 3.85
N LYS A 52 17.04 4.62 3.62
CA LYS A 52 17.66 3.34 3.25
C LYS A 52 17.55 2.23 4.31
N HIS A 53 17.21 2.57 5.54
CA HIS A 53 17.02 1.61 6.64
C HIS A 53 15.59 1.04 6.67
N LEU A 54 14.65 1.64 5.94
CA LEU A 54 13.25 1.21 5.91
C LEU A 54 12.98 0.21 4.80
N VAL A 55 12.12 -0.75 5.11
CA VAL A 55 11.56 -1.67 4.13
C VAL A 55 10.12 -1.26 3.81
N TRP A 56 9.76 -1.21 2.54
CA TRP A 56 8.38 -1.11 2.11
C TRP A 56 7.89 -2.46 1.59
N THR A 57 6.69 -2.86 1.99
CA THR A 57 6.04 -4.08 1.49
C THR A 57 4.56 -3.85 1.18
N PRO A 58 4.01 -4.53 0.16
CA PRO A 58 2.58 -4.53 -0.09
C PRO A 58 1.81 -5.23 1.03
N CYS A 59 0.56 -4.81 1.23
CA CYS A 59 -0.35 -5.36 2.22
C CYS A 59 -0.84 -6.74 1.79
N ALA A 60 -0.49 -7.77 2.56
CA ALA A 60 -0.87 -9.15 2.26
C ALA A 60 -2.40 -9.34 2.17
N ALA A 61 -3.17 -8.73 3.08
CA ALA A 61 -4.62 -8.84 3.07
C ALA A 61 -5.22 -8.26 1.78
N HIS A 62 -4.74 -7.11 1.32
CA HIS A 62 -5.17 -6.52 0.07
C HIS A 62 -4.73 -7.35 -1.15
N SER A 63 -3.49 -7.84 -1.14
CA SER A 63 -3.01 -8.75 -2.19
C SER A 63 -3.88 -10.00 -2.30
N ILE A 64 -4.31 -10.58 -1.17
CA ILE A 64 -5.21 -11.74 -1.15
C ILE A 64 -6.58 -11.37 -1.73
N ASP A 65 -7.16 -10.23 -1.35
CA ASP A 65 -8.43 -9.76 -1.91
C ASP A 65 -8.36 -9.58 -3.44
N LEU A 66 -7.26 -9.01 -3.97
CA LEU A 66 -7.05 -8.90 -5.41
C LEU A 66 -6.92 -10.26 -6.09
N MET A 67 -6.14 -11.18 -5.53
CA MET A 67 -6.01 -12.55 -6.06
C MET A 67 -7.37 -13.25 -6.10
N LEU A 68 -8.18 -13.12 -5.06
CA LEU A 68 -9.52 -13.70 -5.01
C LEU A 68 -10.48 -13.07 -6.04
N LYS A 69 -10.39 -11.76 -6.26
CA LYS A 69 -11.15 -11.07 -7.32
C LYS A 69 -10.78 -11.58 -8.70
N GLU A 70 -9.50 -11.83 -8.98
CA GLU A 70 -9.06 -12.41 -10.25
C GLU A 70 -9.52 -13.86 -10.40
N ILE A 71 -9.40 -14.68 -9.35
CA ILE A 71 -9.89 -16.06 -9.33
C ILE A 71 -11.40 -16.12 -9.60
N ARG A 72 -12.17 -15.18 -9.01
CA ARG A 72 -13.62 -15.07 -9.23
C ARG A 72 -13.98 -14.88 -10.71
N GLU A 73 -13.13 -14.21 -11.49
CA GLU A 73 -13.40 -13.95 -12.91
C GLU A 73 -13.06 -15.13 -13.83
N ILE A 74 -12.37 -16.17 -13.32
CA ILE A 74 -12.12 -17.40 -14.07
C ILE A 74 -13.46 -18.04 -14.44
N LYS A 75 -13.68 -18.31 -15.73
CA LYS A 75 -14.96 -18.76 -16.29
C LYS A 75 -15.62 -19.89 -15.47
N ILE A 76 -14.88 -20.95 -15.15
CA ILE A 76 -15.41 -22.08 -14.39
C ILE A 76 -15.82 -21.69 -12.96
N VAL A 77 -15.02 -20.86 -12.29
CA VAL A 77 -15.31 -20.37 -10.94
C VAL A 77 -16.52 -19.44 -10.97
N LYS A 78 -16.56 -18.52 -11.94
CA LYS A 78 -17.67 -17.58 -12.16
C LYS A 78 -18.99 -18.28 -12.45
N GLU A 79 -18.98 -19.32 -13.29
CA GLU A 79 -20.16 -20.13 -13.59
C GLU A 79 -20.61 -20.95 -12.38
N THR A 80 -19.67 -21.48 -11.60
CA THR A 80 -19.96 -22.23 -10.37
C THR A 80 -20.59 -21.32 -9.33
N LEU A 81 -20.04 -20.12 -9.11
CA LEU A 81 -20.57 -19.13 -8.16
C LEU A 81 -21.95 -18.61 -8.55
N LYS A 82 -22.33 -18.63 -9.84
CA LYS A 82 -23.68 -18.25 -10.29
C LYS A 82 -24.74 -19.34 -10.04
N LYS A 83 -24.31 -20.58 -9.86
CA LYS A 83 -25.18 -21.74 -9.62
C LYS A 83 -25.38 -22.04 -8.13
N ALA A 84 -24.50 -21.48 -7.28
CA ALA A 84 -24.64 -21.50 -5.83
C ALA A 84 -25.70 -20.47 -5.39
#